data_AF-A0AA38VVP9-F1
#
_entry.id   AF-A0AA38VVP9-F1
#
_cell.length_a   1.000
_cell.length_b   1.000
_cell.length_c   1.000
_cell.angle_alpha   90.00
_cell.angle_beta   90.00
_cell.angle_gamma   90.00
#
_symmetry.space_group_name_H-M   'P 1'
#
loop_
_entity.id
_entity.type
_entity.pdbx_description
1 polymer ?
#
loop_
_entity_poly.entity_id
_entity_poly.type
_entity_poly.pdbx_seq_one_letter_code
_entity_poly.pdbx_strand_id
1 'polypeptide(L)'
;MIQGSSSPVLRSSSEFEADWYDVDEDEHESRRSKPEEVTVHLVRCLLQCVLNLCLVQDADGQRPETEVQPRIEPKRVVTQVAGAVSITAEDDGGVCRMRWLNNAWVMDNEYLVLLEAKRKFQGIQFDDKSGRYKPIVPTDNLAQCLGEAVIAWKEHQQLLRHGVFLVAATNTFLRFIHFKFGRDYAEYLDASDEATQKHIANDQDKDTFVYMHGTEWFNIQSREGRQAVLCHILAILRWHDDHELSRGRASAEEDSDQDYDEDSMDMDGDD
;
A
#
# COMPACT_ATOMS: atom_id res chain seq x y z
N MET A 1 37.73 -26.62 -42.21
CA MET A 1 37.34 -26.94 -40.82
C MET A 1 37.62 -25.71 -39.97
N ILE A 2 36.54 -24.99 -39.60
CA ILE A 2 36.27 -24.18 -38.38
C ILE A 2 37.34 -23.12 -37.99
N GLN A 3 37.09 -21.81 -38.15
CA GLN A 3 36.48 -20.86 -37.15
C GLN A 3 37.36 -20.73 -35.90
N GLY A 4 37.72 -19.57 -35.32
CA GLY A 4 37.31 -18.18 -35.39
C GLY A 4 37.79 -17.60 -34.04
N SER A 5 38.55 -16.51 -34.04
CA SER A 5 39.09 -15.89 -32.81
C SER A 5 38.36 -14.58 -32.57
N SER A 6 37.39 -14.61 -31.66
CA SER A 6 36.64 -13.43 -31.21
C SER A 6 37.22 -12.89 -29.91
N SER A 7 37.40 -11.57 -29.88
CA SER A 7 37.75 -10.75 -28.73
C SER A 7 36.74 -10.88 -27.57
N PRO A 8 37.14 -10.59 -26.31
CA PRO A 8 36.24 -10.67 -25.17
C PRO A 8 35.14 -9.60 -25.25
N VAL A 9 33.89 -10.03 -25.27
CA VAL A 9 32.72 -9.16 -25.18
C VAL A 9 32.56 -8.73 -23.73
N LEU A 10 32.77 -7.44 -23.48
CA LEU A 10 32.42 -6.79 -22.22
C LEU A 10 30.90 -6.85 -22.01
N ARG A 11 30.53 -7.35 -20.82
CA ARG A 11 29.26 -7.24 -20.09
C ARG A 11 28.01 -6.85 -20.89
N SER A 12 27.10 -7.82 -21.01
CA SER A 12 25.71 -7.66 -21.40
C SER A 12 25.04 -6.52 -20.61
N SER A 13 24.83 -5.38 -21.27
CA SER A 13 23.70 -4.50 -20.99
C SER A 13 22.42 -5.25 -21.34
N SER A 14 21.35 -4.99 -20.60
CA SER A 14 20.04 -5.56 -20.92
C SER A 14 19.49 -4.87 -22.17
N GLU A 15 18.80 -5.60 -23.05
CA GLU A 15 18.04 -5.02 -24.18
C GLU A 15 16.94 -4.05 -23.72
N PHE A 16 16.68 -3.95 -22.41
CA PHE A 16 15.77 -3.00 -21.77
C PHE A 16 16.48 -1.79 -21.13
N GLU A 17 17.80 -1.70 -21.22
CA GLU A 17 18.58 -0.57 -20.72
C GLU A 17 18.59 0.54 -21.78
N ALA A 18 17.64 1.46 -21.68
CA ALA A 18 17.57 2.61 -22.58
C ALA A 18 18.77 3.53 -22.35
N ASP A 19 19.51 3.84 -23.41
CA ASP A 19 20.55 4.87 -23.41
C ASP A 19 19.87 6.24 -23.41
N TRP A 20 19.93 6.94 -22.28
CA TRP A 20 19.07 8.11 -22.00
C TRP A 20 19.51 9.40 -22.70
N TYR A 21 20.56 9.36 -23.51
CA TYR A 21 21.01 10.51 -24.30
C TYR A 21 20.18 10.75 -25.58
N ASP A 22 19.22 9.88 -25.89
CA ASP A 22 18.43 9.96 -27.12
C ASP A 22 17.00 9.43 -26.92
N VAL A 23 16.27 9.93 -25.91
CA VAL A 23 14.83 9.65 -25.83
C VAL A 23 14.11 10.53 -26.83
N ASP A 24 13.91 9.99 -28.03
CA ASP A 24 13.16 10.61 -29.12
C ASP A 24 11.75 11.01 -28.66
N GLU A 25 11.20 12.13 -29.15
CA GLU A 25 9.86 12.60 -28.78
C GLU A 25 8.78 11.51 -29.06
N ASP A 26 9.04 10.67 -30.05
CA ASP A 26 8.23 9.51 -30.45
C ASP A 26 8.18 8.42 -29.35
N GLU A 27 9.26 8.22 -28.58
CA GLU A 27 9.23 7.32 -27.42
C GLU A 27 8.37 7.87 -26.29
N HIS A 28 8.39 9.19 -26.07
CA HIS A 28 7.51 9.83 -25.11
C HIS A 28 6.04 9.74 -25.53
N GLU A 29 5.73 9.87 -26.82
CA GLU A 29 4.37 9.74 -27.35
C GLU A 29 3.86 8.28 -27.30
N SER A 30 4.70 7.30 -27.64
CA SER A 30 4.35 5.88 -27.50
C SER A 30 4.15 5.45 -26.03
N ARG A 31 4.90 6.05 -25.10
CA ARG A 31 4.70 5.85 -23.65
C ARG A 31 3.40 6.46 -23.15
N ARG A 32 2.98 7.61 -23.72
CA ARG A 32 1.71 8.28 -23.40
C ARG A 32 0.48 7.51 -23.88
N SER A 33 0.60 6.68 -24.92
CA SER A 33 -0.55 5.97 -25.50
C SER A 33 -0.88 4.65 -24.80
N LYS A 34 0.04 4.13 -23.96
CA LYS A 34 -0.14 2.85 -23.27
C LYS A 34 -1.41 2.82 -22.40
N PRO A 35 -2.20 1.74 -22.46
CA PRO A 35 -3.35 1.55 -21.57
C PRO A 35 -2.93 1.44 -20.10
N GLU A 36 -3.85 1.79 -19.21
CA GLU A 36 -3.66 1.73 -17.75
C GLU A 36 -3.42 0.30 -17.29
N GLU A 37 -4.13 -0.64 -17.90
CA GLU A 37 -4.07 -2.08 -17.64
C GLU A 37 -2.66 -2.64 -17.85
N VAL A 38 -1.87 -2.05 -18.75
CA VAL A 38 -0.46 -2.42 -18.95
C VAL A 38 0.40 -1.97 -17.78
N THR A 39 0.13 -0.78 -17.23
CA THR A 39 0.81 -0.28 -16.02
C THR A 39 0.43 -1.15 -14.82
N VAL A 40 -0.86 -1.43 -14.64
CA VAL A 40 -1.34 -2.32 -13.57
C VAL A 40 -0.69 -3.69 -13.68
N HIS A 41 -0.66 -4.28 -14.87
CA HIS A 41 -0.02 -5.58 -15.10
C HIS A 41 1.49 -5.55 -14.76
N LEU A 42 2.21 -4.51 -15.18
CA LEU A 42 3.62 -4.33 -14.86
C LEU A 42 3.87 -4.28 -13.35
N VAL A 43 3.05 -3.51 -12.61
CA VAL A 43 3.16 -3.43 -11.15
C VAL A 43 2.81 -4.77 -10.51
N ARG A 44 1.78 -5.47 -10.97
CA ARG A 44 1.43 -6.81 -10.48
C ARG A 44 2.57 -7.80 -10.67
N CYS A 45 3.22 -7.82 -11.84
CA CYS A 45 4.40 -8.66 -12.08
C CYS A 45 5.56 -8.29 -11.14
N LEU A 46 5.78 -7.00 -10.90
CA LEU A 46 6.80 -6.54 -9.95
C LEU A 46 6.49 -7.02 -8.53
N LEU A 47 5.24 -6.85 -8.08
CA LEU A 47 4.79 -7.34 -6.77
C LEU A 47 4.95 -8.86 -6.66
N GLN A 48 4.58 -9.63 -7.69
CA GLN A 48 4.80 -11.08 -7.73
C GLN A 48 6.28 -11.43 -7.57
N CYS A 49 7.17 -10.76 -8.30
CA CYS A 49 8.61 -11.00 -8.15
C CYS A 49 9.10 -10.69 -6.73
N VAL A 50 8.66 -9.57 -6.16
CA VAL A 50 9.07 -9.16 -4.80
C VAL A 50 8.56 -10.15 -3.75
N LEU A 51 7.27 -10.45 -3.77
CA LEU A 51 6.60 -11.25 -2.74
C LEU A 51 6.93 -12.74 -2.83
N ASN A 52 7.12 -13.27 -4.04
CA ASN A 52 7.36 -14.71 -4.22
C ASN A 52 8.85 -15.07 -4.21
N LEU A 53 9.75 -14.14 -4.57
CA LEU A 53 11.18 -14.44 -4.72
C LEU A 53 12.07 -13.76 -3.68
N CYS A 54 11.61 -12.64 -3.08
CA CYS A 54 12.44 -11.87 -2.15
C CYS A 54 11.94 -11.92 -0.71
N LEU A 55 10.63 -12.11 -0.50
CA LEU A 55 10.05 -12.24 0.83
C LEU A 55 10.12 -13.72 1.27
N VAL A 56 10.74 -13.96 2.43
CA VAL A 56 10.74 -15.28 3.06
C VAL A 56 9.45 -15.41 3.86
N GLN A 57 8.56 -16.29 3.43
CA GLN A 57 7.22 -16.48 4.03
C GLN A 57 7.05 -17.84 4.72
N ASP A 58 7.87 -18.83 4.35
CA ASP A 58 7.85 -20.16 4.95
C ASP A 58 8.90 -20.22 6.07
N ALA A 59 8.46 -20.43 7.30
CA ALA A 59 9.35 -20.76 8.41
C ALA A 59 9.58 -22.28 8.43
N ASP A 60 10.85 -22.69 8.39
CA ASP A 60 11.32 -24.06 8.69
C ASP A 60 10.70 -25.20 7.85
N GLY A 61 10.27 -24.91 6.62
CA GLY A 61 9.75 -25.92 5.69
C GLY A 61 8.36 -26.45 6.05
N GLN A 62 7.68 -25.84 7.02
CA GLN A 62 6.26 -26.04 7.26
C GLN A 62 5.45 -25.08 6.38
N ARG A 63 4.25 -25.52 5.98
CA ARG A 63 3.34 -24.64 5.25
C ARG A 63 2.98 -23.46 6.15
N PRO A 64 3.11 -22.21 5.69
CA PRO A 64 2.78 -21.06 6.49
C PRO A 64 1.27 -20.98 6.72
N GLU A 65 0.87 -20.58 7.91
CA GLU A 65 -0.54 -20.32 8.22
C GLU A 65 -1.06 -19.07 7.50
N THR A 66 -0.16 -18.15 7.14
CA THR A 66 -0.47 -16.91 6.43
C THR A 66 0.52 -16.64 5.31
N GLU A 67 0.06 -16.05 4.22
CA GLU A 67 0.88 -15.67 3.07
C GLU A 67 0.48 -14.28 2.58
N VAL A 68 1.46 -13.43 2.31
CA VAL A 68 1.31 -12.15 1.63
C VAL A 68 1.35 -12.38 0.11
N GLN A 69 0.32 -11.92 -0.58
CA GLN A 69 0.17 -12.11 -2.03
C GLN A 69 -0.19 -10.79 -2.73
N PRO A 70 0.16 -10.64 -4.02
CA PRO A 70 -0.41 -9.59 -4.84
C PRO A 70 -1.92 -9.80 -4.99
N ARG A 71 -2.72 -8.77 -4.66
CA ARG A 71 -4.15 -8.74 -4.93
C ARG A 71 -4.39 -8.30 -6.36
N ILE A 72 -4.87 -9.24 -7.19
CA ILE A 72 -5.11 -9.01 -8.62
C ILE A 72 -6.49 -8.39 -8.85
N GLU A 73 -7.47 -8.70 -8.01
CA GLU A 73 -8.85 -8.27 -8.20
C GLU A 73 -9.04 -6.86 -7.62
N PRO A 74 -9.57 -5.91 -8.44
CA PRO A 74 -10.07 -4.63 -7.95
C PRO A 74 -11.03 -4.81 -6.78
N LYS A 75 -10.93 -3.95 -5.77
CA LYS A 75 -11.89 -3.93 -4.68
C LYS A 75 -12.72 -2.67 -4.72
N ARG A 76 -14.03 -2.87 -4.87
CA ARG A 76 -15.01 -1.80 -4.74
C ARG A 76 -15.46 -1.68 -3.28
N VAL A 77 -15.24 -0.50 -2.71
CA VAL A 77 -15.65 -0.14 -1.35
C VAL A 77 -16.72 0.93 -1.43
N VAL A 78 -17.76 0.77 -0.63
CA VAL A 78 -18.86 1.73 -0.51
C VAL A 78 -18.93 2.16 0.93
N THR A 79 -18.92 3.46 1.19
CA THR A 79 -19.03 4.01 2.54
C THR A 79 -20.07 5.13 2.58
N GLN A 80 -20.56 5.46 3.77
CA GLN A 80 -21.46 6.59 3.99
C GLN A 80 -20.69 7.79 4.54
N VAL A 81 -20.97 8.98 4.02
CA VAL A 81 -20.48 10.26 4.55
C VAL A 81 -21.69 11.08 5.01
N ALA A 82 -21.52 11.79 6.14
CA ALA A 82 -22.60 12.52 6.80
C ALA A 82 -23.85 11.67 7.11
N GLY A 83 -23.68 10.35 7.29
CA GLY A 83 -24.77 9.39 7.53
C GLY A 83 -25.81 9.28 6.39
N ALA A 84 -25.57 9.90 5.23
CA ALA A 84 -26.59 10.05 4.20
C ALA A 84 -26.07 9.87 2.77
N VAL A 85 -24.82 10.25 2.50
CA VAL A 85 -24.25 10.22 1.15
C VAL A 85 -23.42 8.96 0.98
N SER A 86 -23.85 8.07 0.10
CA SER A 86 -23.06 6.90 -0.29
C SER A 86 -21.99 7.29 -1.30
N ILE A 87 -20.73 7.02 -0.96
CA ILE A 87 -19.58 7.24 -1.83
C ILE A 87 -18.95 5.89 -2.13
N THR A 88 -18.59 5.68 -3.40
CA THR A 88 -17.97 4.44 -3.88
C THR A 88 -16.59 4.76 -4.43
N ALA A 89 -15.61 3.91 -4.09
CA ALA A 89 -14.30 3.88 -4.70
C ALA A 89 -13.95 2.45 -5.12
N GLU A 90 -13.11 2.32 -6.14
CA GLU A 90 -12.60 1.05 -6.64
C GLU A 90 -11.11 1.22 -6.92
N ASP A 91 -10.30 0.32 -6.36
CA ASP A 91 -8.84 0.31 -6.57
C ASP A 91 -8.43 -0.63 -7.71
N ASP A 92 -7.16 -0.56 -8.13
CA ASP A 92 -6.59 -1.43 -9.18
C ASP A 92 -5.99 -2.74 -8.63
N GLY A 93 -6.29 -3.11 -7.39
CA GLY A 93 -5.68 -4.24 -6.68
C GLY A 93 -4.74 -3.79 -5.58
N GLY A 94 -3.65 -4.54 -5.37
CA GLY A 94 -2.65 -4.18 -4.37
C GLY A 94 -1.91 -5.36 -3.77
N VAL A 95 -1.71 -5.33 -2.45
CA VAL A 95 -1.11 -6.41 -1.66
C VAL A 95 -2.09 -6.80 -0.56
N CYS A 96 -2.31 -8.10 -0.40
CA CYS A 96 -3.18 -8.65 0.64
C CYS A 96 -2.44 -9.72 1.46
N ARG A 97 -3.00 -10.03 2.63
CA ARG A 97 -2.67 -11.23 3.39
C ARG A 97 -3.76 -12.28 3.23
N MET A 98 -3.33 -13.49 2.95
CA MET A 98 -4.11 -14.70 2.92
C MET A 98 -3.84 -15.50 4.20
N ARG A 99 -4.84 -16.22 4.70
CA ARG A 99 -4.72 -17.20 5.78
C ARG A 99 -5.17 -18.56 5.29
N TRP A 100 -4.45 -19.62 5.64
CA TRP A 100 -4.85 -20.99 5.38
C TRP A 100 -5.88 -21.44 6.42
N LEU A 101 -7.14 -21.54 6.02
CA LEU A 101 -8.24 -21.97 6.89
C LEU A 101 -9.09 -23.03 6.18
N ASN A 102 -9.46 -24.09 6.89
CA ASN A 102 -10.36 -25.15 6.40
C ASN A 102 -9.94 -25.71 5.02
N ASN A 103 -8.63 -25.93 4.83
CA ASN A 103 -8.04 -26.42 3.57
C ASN A 103 -8.17 -25.46 2.36
N ALA A 104 -8.35 -24.17 2.60
CA ALA A 104 -8.37 -23.14 1.55
C ALA A 104 -7.62 -21.88 1.98
N TRP A 105 -7.10 -21.13 1.00
CA TRP A 105 -6.63 -19.77 1.21
C TRP A 105 -7.83 -18.82 1.25
N VAL A 106 -7.95 -18.07 2.34
CA VAL A 106 -8.96 -17.02 2.49
C VAL A 106 -8.27 -15.69 2.73
N MET A 107 -8.83 -14.61 2.19
CA MET A 107 -8.26 -13.27 2.39
C MET A 107 -8.56 -12.80 3.81
N ASP A 108 -7.51 -12.57 4.58
CA ASP A 108 -7.59 -12.11 5.97
C ASP A 108 -7.45 -10.59 6.07
N ASN A 109 -6.59 -9.99 5.24
CA ASN A 109 -6.44 -8.55 5.16
C ASN A 109 -6.27 -8.12 3.69
N GLU A 110 -7.26 -7.40 3.16
CA GLU A 110 -7.29 -6.98 1.75
C GLU A 110 -6.46 -5.71 1.47
N TYR A 111 -5.99 -5.04 2.54
CA TYR A 111 -5.55 -3.63 2.52
C TYR A 111 -4.13 -3.41 3.05
N LEU A 112 -3.22 -4.38 2.90
CA LEU A 112 -1.81 -4.15 3.27
C LEU A 112 -1.22 -3.01 2.44
N VAL A 113 -1.52 -2.99 1.13
CA VAL A 113 -1.19 -1.89 0.22
C VAL A 113 -2.26 -1.80 -0.85
N LEU A 114 -2.79 -0.60 -1.11
CA LEU A 114 -3.64 -0.31 -2.27
C LEU A 114 -2.79 -0.02 -3.50
N LEU A 115 -3.28 -0.40 -4.69
CA LEU A 115 -2.68 -0.01 -5.96
C LEU A 115 -3.62 0.93 -6.70
N GLU A 116 -3.08 2.04 -7.17
CA GLU A 116 -3.78 2.97 -8.04
C GLU A 116 -2.89 3.33 -9.22
N ALA A 117 -3.27 2.88 -10.41
CA ALA A 117 -2.56 3.13 -11.65
C ALA A 117 -3.23 4.25 -12.45
N LYS A 118 -2.43 4.99 -13.20
CA LYS A 118 -2.94 6.04 -14.09
C LYS A 118 -2.33 5.95 -15.47
N ARG A 119 -3.22 5.99 -16.47
CA ARG A 119 -2.89 6.00 -17.90
C ARG A 119 -1.96 7.15 -18.31
N LYS A 120 -2.19 8.36 -17.81
CA LYS A 120 -1.42 9.55 -18.20
C LYS A 120 -1.18 10.48 -17.03
N PHE A 121 0.09 10.77 -16.80
CA PHE A 121 0.52 12.06 -16.26
C PHE A 121 0.74 13.03 -17.41
N GLN A 122 0.40 14.31 -17.20
CA GLN A 122 0.36 15.34 -18.25
C GLN A 122 1.69 15.51 -18.99
N GLY A 123 2.80 15.05 -18.38
CA GLY A 123 4.10 14.89 -19.01
C GLY A 123 5.07 14.18 -18.07
N ILE A 124 6.26 13.88 -18.60
CA ILE A 124 7.43 13.55 -17.79
C ILE A 124 8.31 14.80 -17.87
N GLN A 125 8.68 15.38 -16.73
CA GLN A 125 9.53 16.55 -16.64
C GLN A 125 10.92 16.13 -16.15
N PHE A 126 11.96 16.70 -16.75
CA PHE A 126 13.31 16.63 -16.19
C PHE A 126 13.41 17.60 -15.01
N ASP A 127 13.76 17.08 -13.84
CA ASP A 127 13.99 17.88 -12.64
C ASP A 127 15.48 18.21 -12.53
N ASP A 128 15.85 19.45 -12.91
CA ASP A 128 17.23 19.94 -12.93
C ASP A 128 17.95 19.79 -11.57
N LYS A 129 17.20 19.78 -10.46
CA LYS A 129 17.78 19.63 -9.11
C LYS A 129 18.17 18.20 -8.79
N SER A 130 17.38 17.22 -9.25
CA SER A 130 17.68 15.80 -9.02
C SER A 130 18.37 15.12 -10.19
N GLY A 131 18.45 15.77 -11.35
CA GLY A 131 19.00 15.21 -12.58
C GLY A 131 18.17 14.04 -13.11
N ARG A 132 16.88 13.96 -12.76
CA ARG A 132 16.01 12.81 -13.04
C ARG A 132 14.70 13.24 -13.66
N TYR A 133 14.19 12.39 -14.54
CA TYR A 133 12.84 12.49 -15.07
C TYR A 133 11.81 12.08 -14.01
N LYS A 134 10.74 12.86 -13.85
CA LYS A 134 9.63 12.60 -12.94
C LYS A 134 8.29 12.86 -13.64
N PRO A 135 7.25 12.05 -13.37
CA PRO A 135 5.92 12.33 -13.89
C PRO A 135 5.32 13.60 -13.26
N ILE A 136 4.63 14.40 -14.07
CA ILE A 136 3.86 15.56 -13.61
C ILE A 136 2.50 15.06 -13.12
N VAL A 137 2.24 15.17 -11.81
CA VAL A 137 1.02 14.69 -11.16
C VAL A 137 -0.05 15.79 -11.12
N PRO A 138 -1.17 15.70 -11.87
CA PRO A 138 -2.32 16.56 -11.66
C PRO A 138 -2.85 16.40 -10.25
N THR A 139 -3.31 17.51 -9.68
CA THR A 139 -4.00 17.53 -8.39
C THR A 139 -5.16 16.53 -8.36
N ASP A 140 -5.85 16.33 -9.48
CA ASP A 140 -6.98 15.42 -9.60
C ASP A 140 -6.59 13.95 -9.33
N ASN A 141 -5.41 13.50 -9.79
CA ASN A 141 -4.94 12.14 -9.53
C ASN A 141 -4.62 11.94 -8.05
N LEU A 142 -4.06 12.97 -7.40
CA LEU A 142 -3.80 12.93 -5.97
C LEU A 142 -5.10 12.93 -5.16
N ALA A 143 -6.09 13.71 -5.60
CA ALA A 143 -7.42 13.75 -5.01
C ALA A 143 -8.12 12.39 -5.12
N GLN A 144 -7.96 11.68 -6.24
CA GLN A 144 -8.46 10.33 -6.42
C GLN A 144 -7.80 9.34 -5.44
N CYS A 145 -6.45 9.31 -5.38
CA CYS A 145 -5.72 8.47 -4.42
C CYS A 145 -6.15 8.74 -2.96
N LEU A 146 -6.37 10.03 -2.62
CA LEU A 146 -6.87 10.40 -1.30
C LEU A 146 -8.30 9.91 -1.07
N GLY A 147 -9.18 10.05 -2.07
CA GLY A 147 -10.57 9.59 -1.98
C GLY A 147 -10.68 8.09 -1.73
N GLU A 148 -9.94 7.28 -2.49
CA GLU A 148 -9.84 5.82 -2.28
C GLU A 148 -9.31 5.49 -0.89
N ALA A 149 -8.23 6.14 -0.46
CA ALA A 149 -7.67 5.92 0.87
C ALA A 149 -8.66 6.29 1.99
N VAL A 150 -9.39 7.40 1.86
CA VAL A 150 -10.42 7.84 2.81
C VAL A 150 -11.56 6.83 2.89
N ILE A 151 -12.05 6.35 1.74
CA ILE A 151 -13.19 5.42 1.68
C ILE A 151 -12.79 4.06 2.24
N ALA A 152 -11.63 3.53 1.86
CA ALA A 152 -11.11 2.27 2.39
C ALA A 152 -10.88 2.37 3.91
N TRP A 153 -10.24 3.44 4.38
CA TRP A 153 -10.00 3.67 5.81
C TRP A 153 -11.30 3.77 6.59
N LYS A 154 -12.29 4.53 6.09
CA LYS A 154 -13.55 4.74 6.80
C LYS A 154 -14.32 3.43 7.01
N GLU A 155 -14.38 2.59 5.98
CA GLU A 155 -15.09 1.31 6.06
C GLU A 155 -14.33 0.28 6.90
N HIS A 156 -13.00 0.36 6.94
CA HIS A 156 -12.14 -0.65 7.57
C HIS A 156 -11.22 -0.09 8.65
N GLN A 157 -11.71 0.83 9.50
CA GLN A 157 -10.91 1.53 10.51
C GLN A 157 -10.15 0.59 11.46
N GLN A 158 -10.70 -0.59 11.76
CA GLN A 158 -10.06 -1.58 12.63
C GLN A 158 -8.83 -2.22 11.98
N LEU A 159 -8.88 -2.46 10.67
CA LEU A 159 -7.75 -2.98 9.89
C LEU A 159 -6.75 -1.87 9.55
N LEU A 160 -7.24 -0.65 9.33
CA LEU A 160 -6.48 0.49 8.82
C LEU A 160 -6.20 1.55 9.90
N ARG A 161 -6.16 1.14 11.17
CA ARG A 161 -6.00 2.03 12.33
C ARG A 161 -4.76 2.93 12.23
N HIS A 162 -3.70 2.40 11.64
CA HIS A 162 -2.41 3.09 11.49
C HIS A 162 -2.25 3.80 10.15
N GLY A 163 -3.33 3.91 9.37
CA GLY A 163 -3.38 4.55 8.07
C GLY A 163 -3.41 3.60 6.89
N VAL A 164 -3.34 4.17 5.69
CA VAL A 164 -3.45 3.45 4.42
C VAL A 164 -2.18 3.66 3.61
N PHE A 165 -1.56 2.55 3.18
CA PHE A 165 -0.50 2.58 2.17
C PHE A 165 -1.10 2.43 0.78
N LEU A 166 -0.66 3.29 -0.14
CA LEU A 166 -1.05 3.27 -1.53
C LEU A 166 0.19 3.36 -2.43
N VAL A 167 0.23 2.53 -3.46
CA VAL A 167 1.18 2.59 -4.56
C VAL A 167 0.51 3.31 -5.71
N ALA A 168 0.96 4.52 -5.99
CA ALA A 168 0.57 5.26 -7.17
C ALA A 168 1.51 4.86 -8.32
N ALA A 169 0.96 4.41 -9.44
CA ALA A 169 1.73 3.90 -10.56
C ALA A 169 1.36 4.57 -11.89
N THR A 170 2.36 4.75 -12.75
CA THR A 170 2.16 5.32 -14.08
C THR A 170 3.26 4.85 -15.02
N ASN A 171 2.91 4.15 -16.09
CA ASN A 171 3.90 3.60 -17.02
C ASN A 171 5.00 2.83 -16.25
N THR A 172 6.23 3.36 -16.14
CA THR A 172 7.36 2.75 -15.41
C THR A 172 7.75 3.49 -14.14
N PHE A 173 6.92 4.42 -13.66
CA PHE A 173 7.16 5.18 -12.44
C PHE A 173 6.19 4.76 -11.33
N LEU A 174 6.73 4.53 -10.14
CA LEU A 174 5.96 4.19 -8.94
C LEU A 174 6.28 5.18 -7.81
N ARG A 175 5.29 5.46 -6.97
CA ARG A 175 5.43 6.22 -5.74
C ARG A 175 4.64 5.54 -4.63
N PHE A 176 5.17 5.57 -3.42
CA PHE A 176 4.46 5.09 -2.23
C PHE A 176 3.91 6.29 -1.47
N ILE A 177 2.67 6.17 -1.01
CA ILE A 177 1.96 7.19 -0.23
C ILE A 177 1.40 6.51 1.02
N HIS A 178 1.68 7.09 2.18
CA HIS A 178 1.06 6.73 3.45
C HIS A 178 0.10 7.84 3.88
N PHE A 179 -1.18 7.51 3.95
CA PHE A 179 -2.21 8.40 4.49
C PHE A 179 -2.44 8.04 5.96
N LYS A 180 -2.23 9.02 6.85
CA LYS A 180 -2.59 8.91 8.27
C LYS A 180 -3.79 9.81 8.53
N PHE A 181 -4.76 9.26 9.23
CA PHE A 181 -6.00 9.95 9.54
C PHE A 181 -5.94 10.45 10.97
N GLY A 182 -6.27 11.72 11.17
CA GLY A 182 -6.38 12.31 12.49
C GLY A 182 -7.44 11.59 13.31
N ARG A 183 -7.26 11.59 14.63
CA ARG A 183 -8.12 10.83 15.56
C ARG A 183 -9.60 11.27 15.50
N ASP A 184 -9.85 12.51 15.12
CA ASP A 184 -11.18 13.12 15.04
C ASP A 184 -11.71 13.19 13.60
N TYR A 185 -10.98 12.61 12.63
CA TYR A 185 -11.35 12.66 11.21
C TYR A 185 -12.62 11.87 10.89
N ALA A 186 -12.85 10.76 11.60
CA ALA A 186 -14.08 9.97 11.44
C ALA A 186 -15.31 10.81 11.84
N GLU A 187 -15.23 11.48 13.00
CA GLU A 187 -16.28 12.37 13.49
C GLU A 187 -16.56 13.51 12.49
N TYR A 188 -15.49 14.11 11.94
CA TYR A 188 -15.60 15.12 10.89
C TYR A 188 -16.32 14.60 9.62
N LEU A 189 -16.06 13.36 9.20
CA LEU A 189 -16.72 12.74 8.05
C LEU A 189 -18.15 12.29 8.33
N ASP A 190 -18.50 11.99 9.58
CA ASP A 190 -19.83 11.54 9.99
C ASP A 190 -20.76 12.69 10.39
N ALA A 191 -20.24 13.90 10.52
CA ALA A 191 -21.02 15.10 10.79
C ALA A 191 -22.20 15.23 9.80
N SER A 192 -23.42 15.27 10.33
CA SER A 192 -24.68 15.22 9.56
C SER A 192 -24.97 16.49 8.75
N ASP A 193 -24.31 17.59 9.08
CA ASP A 193 -24.56 18.90 8.48
C ASP A 193 -23.30 19.77 8.49
N GLU A 194 -23.31 20.78 7.62
CA GLU A 194 -22.18 21.70 7.43
C GLU A 194 -21.81 22.49 8.69
N ALA A 195 -22.79 22.83 9.55
CA ALA A 195 -22.51 23.61 10.75
C ALA A 195 -21.76 22.77 11.78
N THR A 196 -22.19 21.52 11.99
CA THR A 196 -21.51 20.54 12.84
C THR A 196 -20.12 20.23 12.30
N GLN A 197 -19.99 19.99 10.99
CA GLN A 197 -18.70 19.72 10.36
C GLN A 197 -17.71 20.88 10.52
N LYS A 198 -18.16 22.13 10.31
CA LYS A 198 -17.35 23.32 10.54
C LYS A 198 -17.00 23.51 12.01
N HIS A 199 -17.89 23.17 12.94
CA HIS A 199 -17.59 23.27 14.37
C HIS A 199 -16.44 22.33 14.74
N ILE A 200 -16.51 21.08 14.29
CA ILE A 200 -15.47 20.07 14.51
C ILE A 200 -14.13 20.49 13.86
N ALA A 201 -14.16 20.98 12.61
CA ALA A 201 -12.95 21.37 11.89
C ALA A 201 -12.26 22.64 12.42
N ASN A 202 -13.00 23.51 13.12
CA ASN A 202 -12.45 24.74 13.71
C ASN A 202 -12.02 24.56 15.18
N ASP A 203 -12.29 23.40 15.77
CA ASP A 203 -11.84 23.07 17.11
C ASP A 203 -10.33 22.79 17.08
N GLN A 204 -9.55 23.60 17.80
CA GLN A 204 -8.09 23.50 17.81
C GLN A 204 -7.58 22.26 18.56
N ASP A 205 -8.41 21.66 19.40
CA ASP A 205 -8.07 20.43 20.12
C ASP A 205 -8.35 19.17 19.29
N LYS A 206 -9.00 19.31 18.12
CA LYS A 206 -9.34 18.18 17.23
C LYS A 206 -8.37 18.05 16.07
N ASP A 207 -8.00 16.80 15.79
CA ASP A 207 -7.20 16.42 14.64
C ASP A 207 -8.11 15.87 13.53
N THR A 208 -8.60 16.77 12.69
CA THR A 208 -9.54 16.48 11.60
C THR A 208 -8.83 16.47 10.24
N PHE A 209 -7.52 16.24 10.21
CA PHE A 209 -6.73 16.27 8.98
C PHE A 209 -6.35 14.87 8.52
N VAL A 210 -6.06 14.76 7.21
CA VAL A 210 -5.34 13.62 6.66
C VAL A 210 -3.92 14.04 6.34
N TYR A 211 -2.96 13.35 6.94
CA TYR A 211 -1.54 13.58 6.71
C TYR A 211 -1.06 12.64 5.61
N MET A 212 -0.54 13.22 4.54
CA MET A 212 -0.04 12.46 3.40
C MET A 212 1.49 12.49 3.38
N HIS A 213 2.10 11.31 3.52
CA HIS A 213 3.54 11.13 3.40
C HIS A 213 3.85 10.32 2.15
N GLY A 214 4.40 10.98 1.13
CA GLY A 214 4.74 10.32 -0.12
C GLY A 214 6.23 10.32 -0.40
N THR A 215 6.74 9.23 -0.97
CA THR A 215 8.12 9.13 -1.45
C THR A 215 8.34 10.03 -2.67
N GLU A 216 9.57 10.08 -3.19
CA GLU A 216 9.77 10.50 -4.59
C GLU A 216 9.23 9.44 -5.57
N TRP A 217 9.18 9.78 -6.85
CA TRP A 217 8.86 8.83 -7.92
C TRP A 217 10.09 7.99 -8.28
N PHE A 218 9.92 6.67 -8.30
CA PHE A 218 10.96 5.70 -8.66
C PHE A 218 10.71 5.17 -10.07
N ASN A 219 11.71 5.25 -10.94
CA ASN A 219 11.65 4.65 -12.28
C ASN A 219 12.14 3.20 -12.24
N ILE A 220 11.26 2.22 -12.45
CA ILE A 220 11.61 0.78 -12.40
C ILE A 220 12.39 0.29 -13.63
N GLN A 221 12.59 1.13 -14.65
CA GLN A 221 13.57 0.83 -15.71
C GLN A 221 15.01 0.97 -15.20
N SER A 222 15.24 1.86 -14.22
CA SER A 222 16.55 1.99 -13.58
C SER A 222 16.75 0.91 -12.51
N ARG A 223 18.01 0.49 -12.32
CA ARG A 223 18.36 -0.46 -11.26
C ARG A 223 18.06 0.10 -9.88
N GLU A 224 18.39 1.37 -9.67
CA GLU A 224 18.23 2.08 -8.41
C GLU A 224 16.75 2.20 -8.06
N GLY A 225 15.89 2.52 -9.04
CA GLY A 225 14.44 2.57 -8.85
C GLY A 225 13.85 1.21 -8.50
N ARG A 226 14.29 0.12 -9.14
CA ARG A 226 13.86 -1.25 -8.75
C ARG A 226 14.26 -1.59 -7.33
N GLN A 227 15.50 -1.29 -6.94
CA GLN A 227 15.99 -1.52 -5.59
C GLN A 227 15.19 -0.70 -4.55
N ALA A 228 14.95 0.58 -4.82
CA ALA A 228 14.16 1.42 -3.95
C ALA A 228 12.73 0.89 -3.79
N VAL A 229 12.06 0.52 -4.89
CA VAL A 229 10.70 -0.06 -4.86
C VAL A 229 10.65 -1.36 -4.06
N LEU A 230 11.60 -2.28 -4.30
CA LEU A 230 11.73 -3.51 -3.52
C LEU A 230 11.86 -3.22 -2.02
N CYS A 231 12.76 -2.31 -1.63
CA CYS A 231 12.95 -1.94 -0.23
C CYS A 231 11.70 -1.35 0.40
N HIS A 232 10.95 -0.49 -0.31
CA HIS A 232 9.72 0.10 0.22
C HIS A 232 8.63 -0.94 0.42
N ILE A 233 8.44 -1.87 -0.53
CA ILE A 233 7.45 -2.96 -0.37
C ILE A 233 7.77 -3.78 0.88
N LEU A 234 9.02 -4.25 1.00
CA LEU A 234 9.43 -5.06 2.15
C LEU A 234 9.35 -4.28 3.48
N ALA A 235 9.69 -2.99 3.48
CA ALA A 235 9.59 -2.14 4.66
C ALA A 235 8.13 -1.93 5.10
N ILE A 236 7.20 -1.77 4.15
CA ILE A 236 5.76 -1.66 4.46
C ILE A 236 5.24 -2.95 5.08
N LEU A 237 5.62 -4.12 4.53
CA LEU A 237 5.21 -5.40 5.09
C LEU A 237 5.73 -5.59 6.51
N ARG A 238 7.02 -5.32 6.74
CA ARG A 238 7.60 -5.35 8.08
C ARG A 238 6.89 -4.40 9.04
N TRP A 239 6.52 -3.21 8.57
CA TRP A 239 5.78 -2.25 9.39
C TRP A 239 4.42 -2.82 9.82
N HIS A 240 3.71 -3.54 8.94
CA HIS A 240 2.46 -4.21 9.32
C HIS A 240 2.70 -5.31 10.35
N ASP A 241 3.71 -6.15 10.16
CA ASP A 241 4.06 -7.22 11.12
C ASP A 241 4.36 -6.67 12.52
N ASP A 242 5.14 -5.58 12.61
CA ASP A 242 5.51 -4.94 13.89
C ASP A 242 4.26 -4.42 14.65
N HIS A 243 3.25 -3.90 13.93
CA HIS A 243 2.00 -3.43 14.55
C HIS A 243 1.04 -4.57 14.92
N GLU A 244 1.06 -5.68 14.19
CA GLU A 244 0.26 -6.86 14.54
C GLU A 244 0.79 -7.59 15.76
N LEU A 245 2.11 -7.73 15.87
CA LEU A 245 2.74 -8.27 17.08
C LEU A 245 2.42 -7.41 18.31
N SER A 246 2.37 -6.09 18.14
CA SER A 246 1.97 -5.16 19.21
C SER A 246 0.51 -5.34 19.61
N ARG A 247 -0.39 -5.61 18.65
CA ARG A 247 -1.80 -5.90 18.91
C ARG A 247 -1.98 -7.23 19.66
N GLY A 248 -1.27 -8.29 19.27
CA GLY A 248 -1.34 -9.59 19.92
C GLY A 248 -0.86 -9.58 21.37
N ARG A 249 0.13 -8.73 21.70
CA ARG A 249 0.60 -8.54 23.08
C ARG A 249 -0.42 -7.79 23.95
N ALA A 250 -1.02 -6.72 23.44
CA ALA A 250 -2.04 -5.97 24.17
C ALA A 250 -3.27 -6.84 24.50
N SER A 251 -3.71 -7.71 23.58
CA SER A 251 -4.81 -8.65 23.85
C SER A 251 -4.46 -9.76 24.85
N ALA A 252 -3.19 -10.17 24.93
CA ALA A 252 -2.76 -11.22 25.86
C ALA A 252 -2.59 -10.72 27.31
N GLU A 253 -2.31 -9.43 27.48
CA GLU A 253 -2.23 -8.79 28.80
C GLU A 253 -3.62 -8.52 29.39
N GLU A 254 -4.63 -8.23 28.56
CA GLU A 254 -6.03 -8.03 29.01
C GLU A 254 -6.71 -9.34 29.47
N ASP A 255 -6.32 -10.49 28.91
CA ASP A 255 -6.86 -11.81 29.30
C ASP A 255 -6.16 -12.41 30.54
N SER A 256 -5.01 -11.86 30.98
CA SER A 256 -4.28 -12.39 32.15
C SER A 256 -4.74 -11.84 33.51
N ASP A 257 -5.64 -10.86 33.52
CA ASP A 257 -6.12 -10.19 34.74
C ASP A 257 -7.46 -10.77 35.28
N GLN A 258 -7.94 -11.91 34.77
CA GLN A 258 -9.24 -12.50 35.14
C GLN A 258 -9.22 -13.82 35.92
N ASP A 259 -8.07 -14.29 36.41
CA ASP A 259 -8.02 -15.49 37.26
C ASP A 259 -7.15 -15.24 38.48
N TYR A 260 -7.74 -14.80 39.60
CA TYR A 260 -7.45 -15.22 40.97
C TYR A 260 -8.47 -14.55 41.93
N ASP A 261 -9.49 -15.31 42.35
CA ASP A 261 -10.05 -15.25 43.70
C ASP A 261 -11.05 -16.41 43.88
N GLU A 262 -10.49 -17.62 43.94
CA GLU A 262 -11.16 -18.76 44.57
C GLU A 262 -10.12 -19.44 45.45
N ASP A 263 -10.13 -19.15 46.75
CA ASP A 263 -9.96 -20.19 47.77
C ASP A 263 -10.12 -19.71 49.22
N SER A 264 -11.02 -20.41 49.91
CA SER A 264 -10.98 -20.78 51.32
C SER A 264 -11.31 -19.73 52.40
N MET A 265 -12.50 -19.87 53.00
CA MET A 265 -12.65 -19.88 54.46
C MET A 265 -13.73 -20.88 54.85
N ASP A 266 -13.33 -22.14 55.04
CA ASP A 266 -13.93 -23.00 56.04
C ASP A 266 -13.59 -22.45 57.43
N MET A 267 -14.58 -22.28 58.30
CA MET A 267 -14.42 -22.38 59.76
C MET A 267 -15.80 -22.68 60.38
N ASP A 268 -15.88 -23.86 60.97
CA ASP A 268 -16.91 -24.35 61.89
C ASP A 268 -17.13 -23.43 63.10
N GLY A 269 -18.30 -23.52 63.74
CA GLY A 269 -18.46 -23.17 65.15
C GLY A 269 -19.88 -22.80 65.63
N ASP A 270 -20.57 -23.80 66.18
CA ASP A 270 -21.57 -23.83 67.27
C ASP A 270 -22.31 -22.54 67.73
N ASP A 271 -23.65 -22.60 67.69
CA ASP A 271 -24.55 -22.62 68.89
C ASP A 271 -25.98 -23.04 68.50
#